data_AF-A0A4P7SH01-F1
#
_entry.id   AF-A0A4P7SH01-F1
#
_cell.length_a   1.000
_cell.length_b   1.000
_cell.length_c   1.000
_cell.angle_alpha   90.00
_cell.angle_beta   90.00
_cell.angle_gamma   90.00
#
_symmetry.space_group_name_H-M   'P 1'
#
loop_
_entity.id
_entity.type
_entity.pdbx_description
1 polymer ?
#
loop_
_entity_poly.entity_id
_entity_poly.type
_entity_poly.pdbx_seq_one_letter_code
_entity_poly.pdbx_strand_id
1 'polypeptide(L)'
;MRPHAGVLDVLPAAESGPYGYAIDANVTGTVTAANASNPRRDIVYVELVDPAEGTGGTTPGVTPKYLAGTAAATPVAPATPARSMLLAEINVPAAGGGNPTVTWRAPVAVAAGGIVPVRTTAERDAVTYGTADAPVFVSLLGDLYRGVGSSFAPIGTGRTAVAAFTATGIGTGQILNAQVPGFVVPGKQAHAVRVQVTGWLFNGANAGNYTLFLRQNDAVVAETQIPYGNGYGDRRTVAFEFTATVQPGAHKFDVVSASGSASAGYDTAKTCQLTVTDLGPVS
;
A
#
# COMPACT_ATOMS: atom_id res chain seq x y z
N MET A 1 -3.36 24.37 18.54
CA MET A 1 -2.98 23.02 18.08
C MET A 1 -3.21 21.99 19.18
N ARG A 2 -3.37 20.72 18.80
CA ARG A 2 -3.49 19.59 19.73
C ARG A 2 -2.11 19.14 20.24
N PRO A 3 -2.06 18.33 21.32
CA PRO A 3 -0.80 17.74 21.77
C PRO A 3 -0.10 16.95 20.68
N HIS A 4 1.23 17.10 20.60
CA HIS A 4 2.11 16.37 19.69
C HIS A 4 3.56 16.49 20.16
N ALA A 5 4.44 15.64 19.65
CA ALA A 5 5.87 15.70 19.90
C ALA A 5 6.63 15.54 18.58
N GLY A 6 7.89 15.96 18.57
CA GLY A 6 8.73 15.85 17.39
C GLY A 6 10.19 16.10 17.69
N VAL A 7 10.99 16.09 16.62
CA VAL A 7 12.42 16.32 16.64
C VAL A 7 12.75 17.36 15.59
N LEU A 8 13.55 18.37 15.94
CA LEU A 8 14.07 19.37 15.02
C LEU A 8 15.56 19.17 14.86
N ASP A 9 16.00 19.08 13.61
CA ASP A 9 17.41 19.19 13.22
C ASP A 9 17.51 20.33 12.21
N VAL A 10 17.62 21.55 12.73
CA VAL A 10 17.47 22.81 11.98
C VAL A 10 18.66 23.75 12.17
N LEU A 11 19.72 23.25 12.81
CA LEU A 11 20.94 24.00 13.07
C LEU A 11 21.92 23.83 11.91
N PRO A 12 22.70 24.87 11.58
CA PRO A 12 23.62 24.84 10.45
C PRO A 12 24.92 24.06 10.73
N ALA A 13 25.27 23.87 12.00
CA ALA A 13 26.48 23.19 12.43
C ALA A 13 26.25 21.67 12.44
N ALA A 14 27.16 20.90 11.84
CA ALA A 14 27.02 19.45 11.70
C ALA A 14 27.19 18.69 13.03
N GLU A 15 27.84 19.34 14.00
CA GLU A 15 28.04 18.85 15.35
C GLU A 15 26.83 19.10 16.28
N SER A 16 25.88 19.95 15.87
CA SER A 16 24.69 20.21 16.68
C SER A 16 23.76 19.00 16.64
N GLY A 17 23.42 18.49 17.82
CA GLY A 17 22.48 17.38 17.95
C GLY A 17 21.03 17.79 17.71
N PRO A 18 20.12 16.81 17.52
CA PRO A 18 18.70 17.07 17.34
C PRO A 18 18.04 17.58 18.62
N TYR A 19 17.04 18.46 18.48
CA TYR A 19 16.22 18.97 19.59
C TYR A 19 14.88 18.25 19.63
N GLY A 20 14.67 17.46 20.69
CA GLY A 20 13.36 16.90 21.00
C GLY A 20 12.43 17.96 21.58
N TYR A 21 11.15 17.93 21.21
CA TYR A 21 10.14 18.77 21.82
C TYR A 21 8.82 18.01 22.00
N ALA A 22 8.05 18.45 22.99
CA ALA A 22 6.68 18.00 23.22
C ALA A 22 5.79 19.21 23.53
N ILE A 23 4.62 19.21 22.92
CA ILE A 23 3.49 20.06 23.29
C ILE A 23 2.46 19.11 23.89
N ASP A 24 2.31 19.14 25.20
CA ASP A 24 1.52 18.19 26.00
C ASP A 24 0.08 18.66 26.25
N ALA A 25 -0.22 19.91 25.92
CA ALA A 25 -1.54 20.51 26.06
C ALA A 25 -2.03 21.19 24.77
N ASN A 26 -3.32 21.53 24.74
CA ASN A 26 -3.85 22.36 23.65
C ASN A 26 -3.25 23.77 23.74
N VAL A 27 -2.50 24.18 22.72
CA VAL A 27 -2.00 25.56 22.60
C VAL A 27 -2.98 26.36 21.74
N THR A 28 -3.52 27.44 22.28
CA THR A 28 -4.38 28.37 21.53
C THR A 28 -3.59 29.62 21.13
N GLY A 29 -4.03 30.27 20.06
CA GLY A 29 -3.44 31.50 19.56
C GLY A 29 -4.44 32.23 18.67
N THR A 30 -4.19 33.51 18.43
CA THR A 30 -4.99 34.31 17.49
C THR A 30 -4.38 34.24 16.09
N VAL A 31 -5.23 34.28 15.08
CA VAL A 31 -4.84 34.46 13.69
C VAL A 31 -5.21 35.87 13.26
N THR A 32 -4.48 36.43 12.29
CA THR A 32 -4.82 37.74 11.73
C THR A 32 -6.22 37.68 11.08
N ALA A 33 -7.00 38.75 11.16
CA ALA A 33 -8.32 38.79 10.52
C ALA A 33 -8.20 38.57 8.99
N ALA A 34 -9.19 37.92 8.39
CA ALA A 34 -9.23 37.72 6.93
C ALA A 34 -9.17 39.05 6.19
N ASN A 35 -8.47 39.09 5.04
CA ASN A 35 -8.49 40.27 4.19
C ASN A 35 -9.86 40.40 3.50
N ALA A 36 -10.34 41.63 3.29
CA ALA A 36 -11.66 41.86 2.72
C ALA A 36 -11.83 41.36 1.28
N SER A 37 -10.75 41.37 0.47
CA SER A 37 -10.83 41.18 -0.98
C SER A 37 -10.10 39.94 -1.47
N ASN A 38 -9.01 39.53 -0.81
CA ASN A 38 -8.15 38.47 -1.30
C ASN A 38 -7.94 37.37 -0.24
N PRO A 39 -7.84 36.10 -0.66
CA PRO A 39 -7.39 35.03 0.23
C PRO A 39 -5.91 35.18 0.55
N ARG A 40 -5.45 34.43 1.56
CA ARG A 40 -4.02 34.29 1.90
C ARG A 40 -3.71 32.88 2.40
N ARG A 41 -2.43 32.53 2.43
CA ARG A 41 -1.93 31.31 3.08
C ARG A 41 -1.06 31.69 4.26
N ASP A 42 -1.39 31.18 5.42
CA ASP A 42 -0.59 31.36 6.63
C ASP A 42 0.13 30.05 6.97
N ILE A 43 1.12 30.11 7.85
CA ILE A 43 1.82 28.92 8.36
C ILE A 43 1.82 28.87 9.88
N VAL A 44 1.78 27.65 10.40
CA VAL A 44 2.12 27.30 11.78
C VAL A 44 3.43 26.53 11.74
N TYR A 45 4.37 26.93 12.57
CA TYR A 45 5.70 26.34 12.64
C TYR A 45 6.14 26.22 14.10
N VAL A 46 7.22 25.48 14.33
CA VAL A 46 7.95 25.48 15.58
C VAL A 46 9.32 26.09 15.34
N GLU A 47 9.74 26.98 16.23
CA GLU A 47 11.02 27.67 16.19
C GLU A 47 11.92 27.14 17.31
N LEU A 48 13.15 26.77 16.95
CA LEU A 48 14.20 26.47 17.91
C LEU A 48 14.77 27.78 18.46
N VAL A 49 14.73 27.91 19.78
CA VAL A 49 15.38 28.97 20.51
C VAL A 49 16.46 28.33 21.38
N ASP A 50 17.73 28.50 21.06
CA ASP A 50 18.86 28.14 21.90
C ASP A 50 19.88 29.31 21.96
N PRO A 51 20.07 29.96 23.13
CA PRO A 51 21.07 31.01 23.28
C PRO A 51 22.49 30.56 22.94
N ALA A 52 22.84 29.31 23.21
CA ALA A 52 24.17 28.76 22.93
C ALA A 52 24.45 28.65 21.42
N GLU A 53 23.39 28.48 20.64
CA GLU A 53 23.42 28.44 19.17
C GLU A 53 23.14 29.81 18.53
N GLY A 54 23.08 30.87 19.34
CA GLY A 54 22.90 32.25 18.88
C GLY A 54 21.52 32.53 18.28
N THR A 55 20.45 31.92 18.79
CA THR A 55 19.08 32.18 18.28
C THR A 55 18.38 33.38 18.95
N GLY A 56 19.05 34.10 19.85
CA GLY A 56 18.53 35.33 20.45
C GLY A 56 17.55 35.18 21.61
N GLY A 57 17.35 33.97 22.15
CA GLY A 57 16.57 33.76 23.38
C GLY A 57 17.41 33.75 24.65
N THR A 58 16.77 33.55 25.81
CA THR A 58 17.43 33.39 27.12
C THR A 58 17.36 31.97 27.68
N THR A 59 16.57 31.09 27.07
CA THR A 59 16.40 29.71 27.52
C THR A 59 16.25 28.78 26.32
N PRO A 60 17.01 27.68 26.26
CA PRO A 60 16.82 26.64 25.25
C PRO A 60 15.38 26.10 25.23
N GLY A 61 14.77 26.00 24.06
CA GLY A 61 13.42 25.48 23.91
C GLY A 61 12.90 25.55 22.48
N VAL A 62 11.82 24.82 22.22
CA VAL A 62 11.10 24.83 20.95
C VAL A 62 9.73 25.44 21.18
N THR A 63 9.39 26.48 20.42
CA THR A 63 8.14 27.23 20.62
C THR A 63 7.28 27.22 19.37
N PRO A 64 5.96 26.94 19.48
CA PRO A 64 5.05 27.05 18.35
C PRO A 64 4.82 28.53 18.02
N LYS A 65 4.77 28.82 16.72
CA LYS A 65 4.61 30.17 16.17
C LYS A 65 3.65 30.17 14.99
N TYR A 66 3.15 31.36 14.67
CA TYR A 66 2.27 31.63 13.55
C TYR A 66 2.86 32.75 12.71
N LEU A 67 2.80 32.61 11.38
CA LEU A 67 3.19 33.65 10.44
C LEU A 67 2.09 33.81 9.39
N ALA A 68 1.47 35.00 9.38
CA ALA A 68 0.47 35.36 8.39
C ALA A 68 1.12 35.56 7.01
N GLY A 69 0.45 35.10 5.96
CA GLY A 69 0.85 35.40 4.59
C GLY A 69 0.37 36.75 4.10
N THR A 70 0.84 37.08 2.90
CA THR A 70 0.34 38.26 2.16
C THR A 70 -0.91 37.87 1.38
N ALA A 71 -1.95 38.69 1.46
CA ALA A 71 -3.18 38.45 0.70
C ALA A 71 -2.97 38.76 -0.78
N ALA A 72 -3.38 37.83 -1.65
CA ALA A 72 -3.24 37.94 -3.10
C ALA A 72 -4.29 37.10 -3.81
N ALA A 73 -4.57 37.41 -5.08
CA ALA A 73 -5.50 36.63 -5.90
C ALA A 73 -5.06 35.16 -6.05
N THR A 74 -3.74 34.90 -6.04
CA THR A 74 -3.15 33.56 -5.98
C THR A 74 -2.17 33.51 -4.80
N PRO A 75 -2.63 33.14 -3.60
CA PRO A 75 -1.83 33.25 -2.39
C PRO A 75 -0.77 32.15 -2.32
N VAL A 76 0.45 32.56 -1.94
CA VAL A 76 1.60 31.68 -1.67
C VAL A 76 1.87 31.67 -0.18
N ALA A 77 2.21 30.51 0.38
CA ALA A 77 2.57 30.41 1.79
C ALA A 77 3.91 31.13 2.05
N PRO A 78 4.07 31.82 3.20
CA PRO A 78 5.35 32.35 3.63
C PRO A 78 6.44 31.28 3.65
N ALA A 79 7.68 31.70 3.37
CA ALA A 79 8.83 30.87 3.66
C ALA A 79 8.87 30.56 5.16
N THR A 80 9.22 29.31 5.51
CA THR A 80 9.42 28.94 6.90
C THR A 80 10.65 29.69 7.42
N PRO A 81 10.57 30.40 8.56
CA PRO A 81 11.72 31.11 9.12
C PRO A 81 12.92 30.19 9.34
N ALA A 82 14.12 30.76 9.39
CA ALA A 82 15.32 30.01 9.72
C ALA A 82 15.18 29.34 11.10
N ARG A 83 15.86 28.20 11.29
CA ARG A 83 15.85 27.44 12.56
C ARG A 83 14.44 27.04 13.01
N SER A 84 13.56 26.82 12.05
CA SER A 84 12.17 26.45 12.28
C SER A 84 11.75 25.27 11.42
N MET A 85 10.74 24.54 11.87
CA MET A 85 10.11 23.46 11.12
C MET A 85 8.64 23.80 10.87
N LEU A 86 8.21 23.72 9.61
CA LEU A 86 6.82 23.88 9.22
C LEU A 86 5.97 22.76 9.82
N LEU A 87 4.85 23.12 10.46
CA LEU A 87 3.90 22.15 10.99
C LEU A 87 2.63 22.06 10.15
N ALA A 88 2.07 23.21 9.77
CA ALA A 88 0.83 23.25 9.01
C ALA A 88 0.73 24.53 8.17
N GLU A 89 -0.02 24.44 7.08
CA GLU A 89 -0.50 25.58 6.31
C GLU A 89 -1.97 25.86 6.66
N ILE A 90 -2.35 27.13 6.70
CA ILE A 90 -3.73 27.56 6.86
C ILE A 90 -4.13 28.31 5.59
N ASN A 91 -5.12 27.79 4.86
CA ASN A 91 -5.76 28.56 3.79
C ASN A 91 -6.81 29.45 4.43
N VAL A 92 -6.59 30.77 4.37
CA VAL A 92 -7.53 31.76 4.89
C VAL A 92 -8.27 32.38 3.71
N PRO A 93 -9.58 32.13 3.56
CA PRO A 93 -10.37 32.77 2.51
C PRO A 93 -10.47 34.28 2.74
N ALA A 94 -10.86 35.02 1.71
CA ALA A 94 -11.28 36.41 1.88
C ALA A 94 -12.47 36.50 2.86
N ALA A 95 -12.68 37.65 3.49
CA ALA A 95 -13.80 37.86 4.39
C ALA A 95 -15.14 37.50 3.70
N GLY A 96 -15.96 36.68 4.35
CA GLY A 96 -17.21 36.15 3.77
C GLY A 96 -17.02 34.92 2.87
N GLY A 97 -15.79 34.52 2.54
CA GLY A 97 -15.48 33.36 1.69
C GLY A 97 -15.48 32.00 2.41
N GLY A 98 -16.01 31.93 3.63
CA GLY A 98 -16.11 30.69 4.42
C GLY A 98 -15.07 30.57 5.55
N ASN A 99 -14.91 29.35 6.07
CA ASN A 99 -14.02 29.06 7.19
C ASN A 99 -12.59 28.75 6.71
N PRO A 100 -11.54 29.17 7.46
CA PRO A 100 -10.18 28.73 7.20
C PRO A 100 -10.04 27.20 7.24
N THR A 101 -9.17 26.66 6.39
CA THR A 101 -8.84 25.23 6.40
C THR A 101 -7.38 25.03 6.76
N VAL A 102 -7.09 24.01 7.57
CA VAL A 102 -5.73 23.69 8.03
C VAL A 102 -5.27 22.41 7.36
N THR A 103 -4.08 22.45 6.76
CA THR A 103 -3.44 21.28 6.19
C THR A 103 -2.15 20.99 6.95
N TRP A 104 -2.06 19.82 7.56
CA TRP A 104 -0.85 19.40 8.25
C TRP A 104 0.27 19.11 7.24
N ARG A 105 1.45 19.65 7.51
CA ARG A 105 2.64 19.61 6.64
C ARG A 105 3.88 19.08 7.34
N ALA A 106 3.86 18.89 8.66
CA ALA A 106 5.04 18.45 9.38
C ALA A 106 5.57 17.12 8.81
N PRO A 107 6.88 17.03 8.53
CA PRO A 107 7.51 15.78 8.13
C PRO A 107 7.37 14.75 9.26
N VAL A 108 7.32 13.47 8.89
CA VAL A 108 7.42 12.38 9.86
C VAL A 108 8.82 11.82 9.81
N ALA A 109 9.44 11.69 10.98
CA ALA A 109 10.73 11.04 11.14
C ALA A 109 10.56 9.78 11.98
N VAL A 110 11.46 8.82 11.78
CA VAL A 110 11.57 7.59 12.57
C VAL A 110 13.02 7.38 12.94
N ALA A 111 13.28 6.57 13.96
CA ALA A 111 14.64 6.14 14.29
C ALA A 111 15.31 5.47 13.08
N ALA A 112 16.65 5.47 13.04
CA ALA A 112 17.40 4.79 11.99
C ALA A 112 16.95 3.32 11.85
N GLY A 113 16.65 2.89 10.63
CA GLY A 113 16.08 1.56 10.32
C GLY A 113 14.56 1.44 10.56
N GLY A 114 13.90 2.47 11.08
CA GLY A 114 12.46 2.53 11.25
C GLY A 114 11.71 2.69 9.92
N ILE A 115 10.42 2.38 9.94
CA ILE A 115 9.54 2.51 8.78
C ILE A 115 8.92 3.90 8.78
N VAL A 116 9.31 4.76 7.82
CA VAL A 116 8.76 6.12 7.71
C VAL A 116 7.30 6.02 7.22
N PRO A 117 6.30 6.46 8.00
CA PRO A 117 4.94 6.49 7.51
C PRO A 117 4.75 7.72 6.62
N VAL A 118 4.23 7.50 5.42
CA VAL A 118 3.79 8.55 4.50
C VAL A 118 2.32 8.35 4.20
N ARG A 119 1.59 9.45 3.98
CA ARG A 119 0.15 9.42 3.75
C ARG A 119 -0.16 9.02 2.31
N THR A 120 0.59 9.57 1.36
CA THR A 120 0.31 9.44 -0.06
C THR A 120 1.51 8.94 -0.85
N THR A 121 1.27 8.46 -2.07
CA THR A 121 2.32 8.13 -3.04
C THR A 121 3.20 9.35 -3.37
N ALA A 122 2.61 10.55 -3.46
CA ALA A 122 3.37 11.77 -3.71
C ALA A 122 4.31 12.12 -2.54
N GLU A 123 3.86 11.93 -1.30
CA GLU A 123 4.73 12.09 -0.13
C GLU A 123 5.86 11.05 -0.14
N ARG A 124 5.56 9.79 -0.48
CA ARG A 124 6.58 8.74 -0.66
C ARG A 124 7.65 9.14 -1.67
N ASP A 125 7.23 9.57 -2.85
CA ASP A 125 8.14 9.88 -3.97
C ASP A 125 8.99 11.13 -3.71
N ALA A 126 8.56 12.00 -2.77
CA ALA A 126 9.34 13.14 -2.30
C ALA A 126 10.36 12.80 -1.20
N VAL A 127 10.31 11.60 -0.61
CA VAL A 127 11.30 11.16 0.39
C VAL A 127 12.65 11.00 -0.29
N THR A 128 13.62 11.83 0.10
CA THR A 128 15.00 11.73 -0.41
C THR A 128 15.69 10.53 0.24
N TYR A 129 16.29 9.65 -0.57
CA TYR A 129 16.92 8.41 -0.11
C TYR A 129 18.12 8.71 0.78
N GLY A 130 17.99 8.46 2.09
CA GLY A 130 19.14 8.50 3.01
C GLY A 130 20.10 7.33 2.79
N THR A 131 19.55 6.16 2.45
CA THR A 131 20.28 4.93 2.10
C THR A 131 19.42 4.06 1.18
N ALA A 132 20.05 3.18 0.40
CA ALA A 132 19.33 2.01 -0.11
C ALA A 132 18.72 1.25 1.08
N ASP A 133 17.53 0.68 0.90
CA ASP A 133 16.77 -0.10 1.89
C ASP A 133 15.98 0.65 2.97
N ALA A 134 15.89 1.99 2.97
CA ALA A 134 15.00 2.69 3.91
C ALA A 134 13.52 2.28 3.67
N PRO A 135 12.83 1.65 4.64
CA PRO A 135 11.46 1.23 4.46
C PRO A 135 10.49 2.40 4.67
N VAL A 136 9.49 2.51 3.79
CA VAL A 136 8.43 3.53 3.83
C VAL A 136 7.07 2.84 3.79
N PHE A 137 6.17 3.20 4.70
CA PHE A 137 4.81 2.68 4.74
C PHE A 137 3.82 3.72 4.22
N VAL A 138 3.07 3.38 3.16
CA VAL A 138 2.06 4.29 2.59
C VAL A 138 0.71 4.01 3.24
N SER A 139 0.33 4.81 4.23
CA SER A 139 -0.81 4.52 5.12
C SER A 139 -2.15 4.47 4.41
N LEU A 140 -2.37 5.26 3.36
CA LEU A 140 -3.62 5.23 2.58
C LEU A 140 -3.74 3.99 1.69
N LEU A 141 -2.62 3.35 1.34
CA LEU A 141 -2.61 2.13 0.53
C LEU A 141 -2.53 0.87 1.40
N GLY A 142 -2.07 1.00 2.66
CA GLY A 142 -1.80 -0.15 3.53
C GLY A 142 -0.60 -0.99 3.09
N ASP A 143 0.21 -0.45 2.17
CA ASP A 143 1.34 -1.16 1.55
C ASP A 143 2.67 -0.67 2.12
N LEU A 144 3.58 -1.61 2.37
CA LEU A 144 4.96 -1.36 2.75
C LEU A 144 5.85 -1.29 1.50
N TYR A 145 6.76 -0.33 1.45
CA TYR A 145 7.72 -0.13 0.37
C TYR A 145 9.15 -0.07 0.93
N ARG A 146 10.14 -0.40 0.09
CA ARG A 146 11.57 -0.28 0.32
C ARG A 146 12.18 0.61 -0.73
N GLY A 147 13.07 1.52 -0.34
CA GLY A 147 13.94 2.22 -1.29
C GLY A 147 14.90 1.25 -1.98
N VAL A 148 14.90 1.22 -3.31
CA VAL A 148 15.83 0.42 -4.15
C VAL A 148 16.85 1.32 -4.86
N GLY A 149 17.29 2.38 -4.18
CA GLY A 149 18.28 3.35 -4.66
C GLY A 149 17.68 4.56 -5.38
N SER A 150 16.89 4.33 -6.43
CA SER A 150 16.27 5.43 -7.22
C SER A 150 14.74 5.40 -7.25
N SER A 151 14.12 4.38 -6.65
CA SER A 151 12.67 4.21 -6.60
C SER A 151 12.24 3.48 -5.32
N PHE A 152 10.93 3.38 -5.10
CA PHE A 152 10.33 2.56 -4.06
C PHE A 152 9.73 1.29 -4.66
N ALA A 153 10.07 0.14 -4.11
CA ALA A 153 9.49 -1.16 -4.47
C ALA A 153 8.67 -1.72 -3.29
N PRO A 154 7.51 -2.34 -3.51
CA PRO A 154 6.72 -2.89 -2.41
C PRO A 154 7.45 -4.04 -1.69
N ILE A 155 7.43 -4.06 -0.35
CA ILE A 155 7.90 -5.18 0.49
C ILE A 155 6.68 -6.02 0.87
N GLY A 156 6.53 -7.17 0.24
CA GLY A 156 5.45 -8.13 0.58
C GLY A 156 4.46 -8.44 -0.54
N THR A 157 4.89 -8.39 -1.80
CA THR A 157 4.04 -8.82 -2.94
C THR A 157 3.91 -10.34 -3.08
N GLY A 158 4.48 -11.16 -2.21
CA GLY A 158 4.18 -12.59 -2.17
C GLY A 158 2.80 -12.90 -1.60
N ARG A 159 1.73 -12.23 -2.07
CA ARG A 159 0.36 -12.59 -1.70
C ARG A 159 0.10 -13.96 -2.29
N THR A 160 0.14 -14.97 -1.43
CA THR A 160 -0.17 -16.35 -1.80
C THR A 160 -1.52 -16.69 -1.21
N ALA A 161 -2.52 -16.85 -2.07
CA ALA A 161 -3.81 -17.41 -1.68
C ALA A 161 -3.82 -18.90 -2.05
N VAL A 162 -4.30 -19.74 -1.14
CA VAL A 162 -4.39 -21.19 -1.35
C VAL A 162 -5.83 -21.62 -1.13
N ALA A 163 -6.38 -22.37 -2.07
CA ALA A 163 -7.65 -23.05 -1.95
C ALA A 163 -7.45 -24.56 -2.06
N ALA A 164 -8.06 -25.31 -1.16
CA ALA A 164 -8.17 -26.75 -1.30
C ALA A 164 -9.24 -27.09 -2.35
N PHE A 165 -9.08 -28.23 -3.00
CA PHE A 165 -10.13 -28.77 -3.85
C PHE A 165 -11.29 -29.27 -2.98
N THR A 166 -12.52 -28.91 -3.34
CA THR A 166 -13.74 -29.21 -2.57
C THR A 166 -14.77 -30.02 -3.36
N ALA A 167 -14.56 -30.26 -4.66
CA ALA A 167 -15.51 -31.03 -5.46
C ALA A 167 -15.60 -32.50 -5.04
N THR A 168 -16.82 -32.97 -4.83
CA THR A 168 -17.16 -34.38 -4.68
C THR A 168 -18.29 -34.72 -5.66
N GLY A 169 -17.99 -35.44 -6.76
CA GLY A 169 -19.02 -36.02 -7.63
C GLY A 169 -18.78 -35.92 -9.14
N ILE A 170 -19.61 -36.60 -9.92
CA ILE A 170 -19.66 -36.53 -11.39
C ILE A 170 -20.98 -35.83 -11.74
N GLY A 171 -20.92 -34.80 -12.60
CA GLY A 171 -22.08 -33.99 -12.99
C GLY A 171 -22.20 -33.85 -14.50
N THR A 172 -23.40 -33.54 -14.97
CA THR A 172 -23.70 -33.30 -16.39
C THR A 172 -23.21 -31.94 -16.90
N GLY A 173 -22.70 -31.07 -16.01
CA GLY A 173 -22.11 -29.76 -16.33
C GLY A 173 -20.66 -29.64 -15.87
N GLN A 174 -20.07 -28.45 -16.05
CA GLN A 174 -18.75 -28.15 -15.49
C GLN A 174 -18.81 -28.22 -13.96
N ILE A 175 -17.81 -28.84 -13.34
CA ILE A 175 -17.74 -29.00 -11.88
C ILE A 175 -16.68 -28.06 -11.34
N LEU A 176 -17.04 -27.23 -10.36
CA LEU A 176 -16.08 -26.37 -9.66
C LEU A 176 -15.25 -27.21 -8.70
N ASN A 177 -13.96 -27.38 -8.99
CA ASN A 177 -13.06 -28.20 -8.21
C ASN A 177 -12.40 -27.42 -7.06
N ALA A 178 -11.93 -26.20 -7.32
CA ALA A 178 -11.32 -25.31 -6.34
C ALA A 178 -11.54 -23.85 -6.73
N GLN A 179 -11.56 -22.96 -5.74
CA GLN A 179 -11.77 -21.52 -5.96
C GLN A 179 -10.99 -20.66 -4.97
N VAL A 180 -10.36 -19.60 -5.48
CA VAL A 180 -9.88 -18.44 -4.73
C VAL A 180 -10.77 -17.24 -5.10
N PRO A 181 -11.76 -16.85 -4.28
CA PRO A 181 -12.81 -15.92 -4.69
C PRO A 181 -12.46 -14.43 -4.59
N GLY A 182 -11.33 -14.08 -3.95
CA GLY A 182 -11.02 -12.69 -3.61
C GLY A 182 -9.52 -12.38 -3.63
N PHE A 183 -8.81 -12.86 -4.64
CA PHE A 183 -7.41 -12.52 -4.83
C PHE A 183 -7.28 -11.05 -5.25
N VAL A 184 -6.72 -10.20 -4.40
CA VAL A 184 -6.62 -8.76 -4.67
C VAL A 184 -5.23 -8.39 -5.18
N VAL A 185 -5.18 -7.91 -6.42
CA VAL A 185 -4.00 -7.25 -7.00
C VAL A 185 -4.01 -5.77 -6.57
N PRO A 186 -3.01 -5.31 -5.80
CA PRO A 186 -2.98 -3.95 -5.28
C PRO A 186 -2.54 -2.92 -6.34
N GLY A 187 -2.64 -1.64 -5.97
CA GLY A 187 -2.03 -0.55 -6.74
C GLY A 187 -2.79 -0.14 -8.00
N LYS A 188 -2.04 0.39 -8.98
CA LYS A 188 -2.57 0.91 -10.26
C LYS A 188 -1.98 0.21 -11.49
N GLN A 189 -1.03 -0.68 -11.29
CA GLN A 189 -0.34 -1.40 -12.37
C GLN A 189 -0.82 -2.84 -12.38
N ALA A 190 -0.84 -3.45 -13.56
CA ALA A 190 -1.09 -4.88 -13.65
C ALA A 190 0.07 -5.64 -12.98
N HIS A 191 -0.23 -6.79 -12.39
CA HIS A 191 0.75 -7.68 -11.78
C HIS A 191 0.86 -8.98 -12.57
N ALA A 192 2.04 -9.58 -12.58
CA ALA A 192 2.21 -10.97 -12.97
C ALA A 192 1.70 -11.86 -11.83
N VAL A 193 0.82 -12.80 -12.12
CA VAL A 193 0.24 -13.73 -11.14
C VAL A 193 0.49 -15.14 -11.61
N ARG A 194 1.15 -15.92 -10.77
CA ARG A 194 1.33 -17.37 -10.98
C ARG A 194 0.16 -18.11 -10.36
N VAL A 195 -0.47 -18.98 -11.13
CA VAL A 195 -1.45 -19.94 -10.65
C VAL A 195 -0.91 -21.34 -10.82
N GLN A 196 -0.81 -22.06 -9.72
CA GLN A 196 -0.34 -23.43 -9.68
C GLN A 196 -1.46 -24.34 -9.21
N VAL A 197 -1.65 -25.44 -9.93
CA VAL A 197 -2.60 -26.50 -9.58
C VAL A 197 -1.81 -27.77 -9.34
N THR A 198 -1.93 -28.31 -8.13
CA THR A 198 -1.32 -29.60 -7.77
C THR A 198 -2.35 -30.50 -7.14
N GLY A 199 -2.44 -31.75 -7.57
CA GLY A 199 -3.35 -32.70 -6.96
C GLY A 199 -3.43 -34.03 -7.68
N TRP A 200 -4.51 -34.75 -7.39
CA TRP A 200 -4.83 -36.02 -7.97
C TRP A 200 -6.24 -35.99 -8.53
N LEU A 201 -6.40 -36.67 -9.65
CA LEU A 201 -7.70 -36.96 -10.22
C LEU A 201 -7.96 -38.45 -10.14
N PHE A 202 -9.23 -38.79 -9.94
CA PHE A 202 -9.72 -40.16 -9.87
C PHE A 202 -10.63 -40.44 -11.06
N ASN A 203 -10.37 -41.53 -11.78
CA ASN A 203 -11.22 -41.95 -12.89
C ASN A 203 -12.41 -42.80 -12.42
N GLY A 204 -13.63 -42.26 -12.59
CA GLY A 204 -14.89 -42.96 -12.28
C GLY A 204 -15.41 -43.91 -13.37
N ALA A 205 -14.53 -44.52 -14.17
CA ALA A 205 -14.83 -45.38 -15.37
C ALA A 205 -15.02 -44.65 -16.71
N ASN A 206 -14.45 -43.46 -16.89
CA ASN A 206 -14.41 -42.78 -18.19
C ASN A 206 -13.18 -43.20 -19.00
N ALA A 207 -13.34 -43.33 -20.32
CA ALA A 207 -12.23 -43.50 -21.26
C ALA A 207 -11.92 -42.16 -21.98
N GLY A 208 -10.65 -41.90 -22.28
CA GLY A 208 -10.23 -40.74 -23.10
C GLY A 208 -9.54 -39.63 -22.31
N ASN A 209 -9.65 -38.39 -22.83
CA ASN A 209 -8.99 -37.22 -22.26
C ASN A 209 -9.95 -36.45 -21.36
N TYR A 210 -9.45 -36.08 -20.19
CA TYR A 210 -10.13 -35.23 -19.23
C TYR A 210 -9.61 -33.80 -19.32
N THR A 211 -10.49 -32.83 -19.54
CA THR A 211 -10.08 -31.42 -19.60
C THR A 211 -10.34 -30.71 -18.28
N LEU A 212 -9.28 -30.12 -17.73
CA LEU A 212 -9.35 -29.10 -16.68
C LEU A 212 -9.21 -27.73 -17.29
N PHE A 213 -10.05 -26.81 -16.84
CA PHE A 213 -9.98 -25.39 -17.17
C PHE A 213 -9.55 -24.61 -15.94
N LEU A 214 -8.55 -23.76 -16.10
CA LEU A 214 -8.30 -22.67 -15.18
C LEU A 214 -9.09 -21.45 -15.67
N ARG A 215 -9.87 -20.84 -14.78
CA ARG A 215 -10.63 -19.64 -15.08
C ARG A 215 -10.19 -18.47 -14.21
N GLN A 216 -10.17 -17.28 -14.81
CA GLN A 216 -10.05 -16.00 -14.13
C GLN A 216 -11.33 -15.20 -14.38
N ASN A 217 -12.05 -14.81 -13.33
CA ASN A 217 -13.31 -14.08 -13.45
C ASN A 217 -14.28 -14.74 -14.45
N ASP A 218 -14.45 -16.06 -14.33
CA ASP A 218 -15.29 -16.93 -15.18
C ASP A 218 -14.82 -17.12 -16.63
N ALA A 219 -13.79 -16.41 -17.09
CA ALA A 219 -13.18 -16.64 -18.40
C ALA A 219 -12.12 -17.74 -18.31
N VAL A 220 -12.12 -18.69 -19.25
CA VAL A 220 -11.07 -19.71 -19.38
C VAL A 220 -9.77 -19.02 -19.79
N VAL A 221 -8.72 -19.18 -18.99
CA VAL A 221 -7.39 -18.61 -19.23
C VAL A 221 -6.33 -19.67 -19.54
N ALA A 222 -6.58 -20.92 -19.15
CA ALA A 222 -5.76 -22.06 -19.54
C ALA A 222 -6.58 -23.35 -19.48
N GLU A 223 -6.16 -24.35 -20.24
CA GLU A 223 -6.69 -25.69 -20.17
C GLU A 223 -5.58 -26.74 -20.18
N THR A 224 -5.85 -27.89 -19.58
CA THR A 224 -4.97 -29.06 -19.69
C THR A 224 -5.79 -30.31 -19.91
N GLN A 225 -5.29 -31.20 -20.77
CA GLN A 225 -5.89 -32.50 -21.04
C GLN A 225 -5.08 -33.58 -20.33
N ILE A 226 -5.79 -34.42 -19.57
CA ILE A 226 -5.19 -35.49 -18.78
C ILE A 226 -5.73 -36.82 -19.32
N PRO A 227 -4.87 -37.64 -19.94
CA PRO A 227 -5.30 -38.91 -20.52
C PRO A 227 -5.58 -39.93 -19.41
N TYR A 228 -6.67 -40.68 -19.57
CA TYR A 228 -7.02 -41.80 -18.72
C TYR A 228 -7.03 -43.13 -19.48
N GLY A 229 -6.66 -44.20 -18.77
CA GLY A 229 -6.90 -45.56 -19.24
C GLY A 229 -8.37 -45.97 -19.07
N ASN A 230 -8.78 -47.03 -19.76
CA ASN A 230 -10.15 -47.60 -19.73
C ASN A 230 -10.51 -48.30 -18.39
N GLY A 231 -9.85 -47.97 -17.29
CA GLY A 231 -10.01 -48.63 -15.99
C GLY A 231 -10.67 -47.73 -14.96
N TYR A 232 -11.71 -48.23 -14.29
CA TYR A 232 -12.20 -47.65 -13.04
C TYR A 232 -11.08 -47.63 -12.00
N GLY A 233 -10.90 -46.51 -11.32
CA GLY A 233 -9.90 -46.38 -10.26
C GLY A 233 -8.50 -45.93 -10.72
N ASP A 234 -8.32 -45.59 -12.00
CA ASP A 234 -7.09 -44.94 -12.47
C ASP A 234 -6.87 -43.61 -11.73
N ARG A 235 -5.65 -43.39 -11.22
CA ARG A 235 -5.26 -42.19 -10.48
C ARG A 235 -4.20 -41.44 -11.27
N ARG A 236 -4.45 -40.17 -11.54
CA ARG A 236 -3.51 -39.32 -12.29
C ARG A 236 -3.07 -38.15 -11.43
N THR A 237 -1.75 -37.96 -11.35
CA THR A 237 -1.18 -36.75 -10.77
C THR A 237 -1.40 -35.60 -11.74
N VAL A 238 -1.77 -34.45 -11.20
CA VAL A 238 -1.93 -33.21 -11.94
C VAL A 238 -1.01 -32.18 -11.32
N ALA A 239 -0.15 -31.63 -12.16
CA ALA A 239 0.69 -30.51 -11.84
C ALA A 239 0.75 -29.62 -13.08
N PHE A 240 0.16 -28.45 -13.01
CA PHE A 240 0.35 -27.43 -14.03
C PHE A 240 0.42 -26.06 -13.42
N GLU A 241 1.14 -25.19 -14.11
CA GLU A 241 1.40 -23.81 -13.73
C GLU A 241 1.09 -22.91 -14.90
N PHE A 242 0.52 -21.75 -14.60
CA PHE A 242 0.28 -20.68 -15.56
C PHE A 242 0.67 -19.35 -14.92
N THR A 243 1.17 -18.42 -15.73
CA THR A 243 1.41 -17.04 -15.32
C THR A 243 0.57 -16.11 -16.19
N ALA A 244 -0.19 -15.19 -15.56
CA ALA A 244 -0.97 -14.17 -16.25
C ALA A 244 -0.61 -12.76 -15.80
N THR A 245 -0.86 -11.80 -16.68
CA THR A 245 -0.95 -10.39 -16.33
C THR A 245 -2.37 -10.08 -15.85
N VAL A 246 -2.51 -9.70 -14.58
CA VAL A 246 -3.78 -9.45 -13.89
C VAL A 246 -3.86 -7.97 -13.53
N GLN A 247 -4.94 -7.30 -13.91
CA GLN A 247 -5.16 -5.88 -13.63
C GLN A 247 -5.34 -5.62 -12.12
N PRO A 248 -5.18 -4.38 -11.64
CA PRO A 248 -5.55 -4.03 -10.28
C PRO A 248 -7.02 -4.35 -9.97
N GLY A 249 -7.27 -4.85 -8.75
CA GLY A 249 -8.63 -5.14 -8.27
C GLY A 249 -8.77 -6.55 -7.69
N ALA A 250 -10.02 -6.92 -7.39
CA ALA A 250 -10.37 -8.24 -6.90
C ALA A 250 -10.59 -9.21 -8.07
N HIS A 251 -9.97 -10.38 -7.97
CA HIS A 251 -10.03 -11.45 -8.96
C HIS A 251 -10.44 -12.77 -8.32
N LYS A 252 -11.18 -13.54 -9.10
CA LYS A 252 -11.57 -14.91 -8.80
C LYS A 252 -10.78 -15.86 -9.68
N PHE A 253 -10.16 -16.87 -9.08
CA PHE A 253 -9.52 -17.97 -9.81
C PHE A 253 -10.22 -19.28 -9.48
N ASP A 254 -10.63 -20.01 -10.51
CA ASP A 254 -11.32 -21.30 -10.36
C ASP A 254 -10.61 -22.39 -11.17
N VAL A 255 -10.60 -23.61 -10.64
CA VAL A 255 -10.33 -24.80 -11.45
C VAL A 255 -11.64 -25.53 -11.66
N VAL A 256 -12.04 -25.72 -12.92
CA VAL A 256 -13.26 -26.45 -13.29
C VAL A 256 -12.97 -27.60 -14.23
N SER A 257 -13.75 -28.65 -14.15
CA SER A 257 -13.68 -29.76 -15.09
C SER A 257 -14.70 -29.59 -16.21
N ALA A 258 -14.45 -30.19 -17.38
CA ALA A 258 -15.43 -30.26 -18.45
C ALA A 258 -16.69 -31.06 -18.03
N SER A 259 -17.78 -30.90 -18.79
CA SER A 259 -19.00 -31.70 -18.59
C SER A 259 -18.72 -33.19 -18.80
N GLY A 260 -19.46 -34.06 -18.10
CA GLY A 260 -19.34 -35.52 -18.23
C GLY A 260 -18.01 -36.09 -17.72
N SER A 261 -17.23 -35.27 -17.03
CA SER A 261 -15.87 -35.59 -16.65
C SER A 261 -15.77 -35.88 -15.14
N ALA A 262 -14.78 -36.65 -14.70
CA ALA A 262 -14.58 -36.98 -13.28
C ALA A 262 -14.33 -35.74 -12.39
N SER A 263 -14.51 -35.79 -11.08
CA SER A 263 -14.09 -34.69 -10.19
C SER A 263 -12.60 -34.79 -9.85
N ALA A 264 -11.97 -33.64 -9.70
CA ALA A 264 -10.65 -33.54 -9.08
C ALA A 264 -10.79 -33.54 -7.55
N GLY A 265 -9.88 -34.22 -6.82
CA GLY A 265 -9.84 -34.16 -5.35
C GLY A 265 -10.43 -35.35 -4.58
N TYR A 266 -10.68 -36.49 -5.23
CA TYR A 266 -11.32 -37.65 -4.57
C TYR A 266 -10.38 -38.45 -3.63
N ASP A 267 -9.08 -38.14 -3.57
CA ASP A 267 -8.12 -38.92 -2.77
C ASP A 267 -7.79 -38.20 -1.45
N THR A 268 -8.43 -38.63 -0.35
CA THR A 268 -8.18 -38.10 1.00
C THR A 268 -6.74 -38.33 1.48
N ALA A 269 -5.95 -39.18 0.82
CA ALA A 269 -4.56 -39.43 1.17
C ALA A 269 -3.57 -38.37 0.62
N LYS A 270 -4.01 -37.47 -0.27
CA LYS A 270 -3.13 -36.46 -0.90
C LYS A 270 -3.80 -35.10 -1.03
N THR A 271 -3.05 -34.06 -0.69
CA THR A 271 -3.53 -32.68 -0.75
C THR A 271 -3.67 -32.20 -2.19
N CYS A 272 -4.89 -31.83 -2.59
CA CYS A 272 -5.17 -31.17 -3.87
C CYS A 272 -5.37 -29.67 -3.61
N GLN A 273 -4.61 -28.82 -4.30
CA GLN A 273 -4.49 -27.39 -4.05
C GLN A 273 -4.45 -26.58 -5.34
N LEU A 274 -5.14 -25.43 -5.28
CA LEU A 274 -5.00 -24.30 -6.16
C LEU A 274 -4.24 -23.21 -5.38
N THR A 275 -3.08 -22.82 -5.88
CA THR A 275 -2.24 -21.77 -5.30
C THR A 275 -2.15 -20.61 -6.28
N VAL A 276 -2.49 -19.40 -5.83
CA VAL A 276 -2.38 -18.16 -6.60
C VAL A 276 -1.34 -17.28 -5.90
N THR A 277 -0.25 -16.97 -6.59
CA THR A 277 0.86 -16.16 -6.08
C THR A 277 0.97 -14.89 -6.92
N ASP A 278 0.87 -13.74 -6.27
CA ASP A 278 1.26 -12.46 -6.87
C ASP A 278 2.80 -12.43 -7.02
N LEU A 279 3.28 -12.22 -8.25
CA LEU A 279 4.71 -12.08 -8.57
C LEU A 279 5.15 -10.61 -8.60
N GLY A 280 4.22 -9.66 -8.46
CA GLY A 280 4.47 -8.22 -8.47
C GLY A 280 4.12 -7.54 -9.81
N PRO A 281 4.28 -6.21 -9.87
CA PRO A 281 3.90 -5.40 -11.03
C PRO A 281 4.68 -5.78 -12.30
N VAL A 282 4.01 -5.76 -13.44
CA VAL A 282 4.65 -5.85 -14.77
C VAL A 282 4.94 -4.44 -15.29
N SER A 283 6.13 -4.26 -15.86
CA SER A 283 6.59 -3.02 -16.51
C SER A 283 5.99 -2.83 -17.89
#